data_AF-A0A1I2GC85-F1
#
_entry.id   AF-A0A1I2GC85-F1
#
_cell.length_a   1.000
_cell.length_b   1.000
_cell.length_c   1.000
_cell.angle_alpha   90.00
_cell.angle_beta   90.00
_cell.angle_gamma   90.00
#
_symmetry.space_group_name_H-M   'P 1'
#
loop_
_entity.id
_entity.type
_entity.pdbx_description
1 polymer ?
#
loop_
_entity_poly.entity_id
_entity_poly.type
_entity_poly.pdbx_seq_one_letter_code
_entity_poly.pdbx_strand_id
1 'polypeptide(L)'
;MRDRAHTLPEGAPFAIGMAIVQALRNAQALQGAEVLDNPVRASDLTVGPRIVFFEDQHDKPRGDQPGQRQKRTYAFSLGVINRTEQARAGAHADYRAAKLAVRDSLAAINQRVRAEGSGLVEGEVRFRLENIDVGGGLVLGMFTFDYRDPD
;
A
#
# COMPACT_ATOMS: atom_id res chain seq x y z
N MET A 1 28.62 -7.72 -23.56
CA MET A 1 27.76 -7.06 -22.57
C MET A 1 26.39 -7.67 -22.76
N ARG A 2 25.97 -8.62 -21.91
CA ARG A 2 24.64 -9.25 -22.05
C ARG A 2 23.65 -8.34 -21.35
N ASP A 3 22.66 -7.84 -22.09
CA ASP A 3 21.45 -7.23 -21.52
C ASP A 3 20.88 -8.20 -20.50
N ARG A 4 21.02 -7.88 -19.22
CA ARG A 4 20.20 -8.51 -18.19
C ARG A 4 18.79 -8.01 -18.50
N ALA A 5 17.93 -8.89 -18.99
CA ALA A 5 16.50 -8.64 -19.01
C ALA A 5 16.13 -8.08 -17.63
N HIS A 6 15.62 -6.85 -17.58
CA HIS A 6 15.09 -6.30 -16.36
C HIS A 6 13.99 -7.26 -15.91
N THR A 7 14.26 -8.03 -14.86
CA THR A 7 13.34 -9.03 -14.28
C THR A 7 12.02 -8.40 -13.82
N LEU A 8 12.01 -7.07 -13.66
CA LEU A 8 10.84 -6.23 -13.45
C LEU A 8 10.89 -5.03 -14.42
N PRO A 9 10.23 -5.08 -15.59
CA PRO A 9 10.27 -3.99 -16.57
C PRO A 9 9.65 -2.68 -16.07
N GLU A 10 8.71 -2.76 -15.14
CA GLU A 10 8.03 -1.61 -14.51
C GLU A 10 8.69 -1.17 -13.19
N GLY A 11 9.74 -1.88 -12.76
CA GLY A 11 10.45 -1.64 -11.51
C GLY A 11 9.82 -2.29 -10.27
N ALA A 12 10.62 -2.38 -9.21
CA ALA A 12 10.22 -2.99 -7.95
C ALA A 12 9.07 -2.27 -7.23
N PRO A 13 9.02 -0.93 -7.12
CA PRO A 13 7.91 -0.24 -6.45
C PRO A 13 6.56 -0.58 -7.06
N PHE A 14 6.46 -0.57 -8.40
CA PHE A 14 5.23 -0.94 -9.10
C PHE A 14 4.82 -2.39 -8.82
N ALA A 15 5.77 -3.33 -8.87
CA ALA A 15 5.50 -4.73 -8.58
C ALA A 15 5.04 -4.98 -7.14
N ILE A 16 5.60 -4.24 -6.17
CA ILE A 16 5.18 -4.27 -4.76
C ILE A 16 3.76 -3.73 -4.63
N GLY A 17 3.49 -2.54 -5.18
CA GLY A 17 2.17 -1.90 -5.10
C GLY A 17 1.06 -2.74 -5.75
N MET A 18 1.32 -3.31 -6.93
CA MET A 18 0.41 -4.24 -7.58
C MET A 18 0.07 -5.46 -6.72
N ALA A 19 1.05 -6.07 -6.05
CA ALA A 19 0.81 -7.20 -5.17
C ALA A 19 -0.09 -6.82 -3.97
N ILE A 20 0.11 -5.63 -3.41
CA ILE A 20 -0.71 -5.09 -2.33
C ILE A 20 -2.15 -4.84 -2.80
N VAL A 21 -2.31 -4.14 -3.93
CA VAL A 21 -3.64 -3.83 -4.51
C VAL A 21 -4.41 -5.11 -4.85
N GLN A 22 -3.73 -6.12 -5.40
CA GLN A 22 -4.34 -7.42 -5.67
C GLN A 22 -4.79 -8.12 -4.38
N ALA A 23 -3.99 -8.07 -3.31
CA ALA A 23 -4.39 -8.63 -2.02
C ALA A 23 -5.61 -7.90 -1.43
N LEU A 24 -5.65 -6.55 -1.53
CA LEU A 24 -6.79 -5.75 -1.10
C LEU A 24 -8.06 -6.11 -1.87
N ARG A 25 -7.98 -6.24 -3.20
CA ARG A 25 -9.12 -6.64 -4.06
C ARG A 25 -9.64 -8.04 -3.77
N ASN A 26 -8.75 -8.96 -3.37
CA ASN A 26 -9.11 -10.36 -3.08
C ASN A 26 -9.53 -10.58 -1.61
N ALA A 27 -9.43 -9.56 -0.75
CA ALA A 27 -9.75 -9.71 0.65
C ALA A 27 -11.26 -9.84 0.88
N GLN A 28 -11.71 -11.02 1.31
CA GLN A 28 -13.13 -11.31 1.53
C GLN A 28 -13.81 -10.33 2.50
N ALA A 29 -13.10 -9.86 3.53
CA ALA A 29 -13.62 -8.89 4.49
C ALA A 29 -13.85 -7.49 3.90
N LEU A 30 -13.24 -7.19 2.75
CA LEU A 30 -13.40 -5.93 2.02
C LEU A 30 -14.40 -6.05 0.86
N GLN A 31 -15.11 -7.17 0.73
CA GLN A 31 -16.10 -7.33 -0.32
C GLN A 31 -17.14 -6.19 -0.26
N GLY A 32 -17.41 -5.59 -1.42
CA GLY A 32 -18.31 -4.44 -1.57
C GLY A 32 -17.66 -3.08 -1.25
N ALA A 33 -16.40 -3.03 -0.81
CA ALA A 33 -15.62 -1.81 -0.83
C ALA A 33 -14.97 -1.62 -2.21
N GLU A 34 -14.94 -0.39 -2.69
CA GLU A 34 -14.21 -0.04 -3.91
C GLU A 34 -12.72 0.07 -3.58
N VAL A 35 -11.86 -0.68 -4.29
CA VAL A 35 -10.41 -0.64 -4.10
C VAL A 35 -9.76 0.22 -5.18
N LEU A 36 -9.31 1.40 -4.79
CA LEU A 36 -8.63 2.37 -5.64
C LEU A 36 -7.11 2.18 -5.58
N ASP A 37 -6.48 2.23 -6.75
CA ASP A 37 -5.04 2.08 -6.93
C ASP A 37 -4.49 3.42 -7.42
N ASN A 38 -3.72 4.10 -6.57
CA ASN A 38 -3.15 5.41 -6.83
C ASN A 38 -4.17 6.42 -7.40
N PRO A 39 -5.27 6.72 -6.67
CA PRO A 39 -6.25 7.70 -7.14
C PRO A 39 -5.58 9.06 -7.34
N VAL A 40 -5.78 9.66 -8.52
CA VAL A 40 -5.11 10.91 -8.92
C VAL A 40 -5.97 12.14 -8.70
N ARG A 41 -7.26 11.98 -8.37
CA ARG A 41 -8.18 13.08 -8.10
C ARG A 41 -8.93 12.85 -6.80
N ALA A 42 -9.18 13.95 -6.07
CA ALA A 42 -10.00 13.92 -4.87
C ALA A 42 -11.44 13.41 -5.14
N SER A 43 -11.97 13.64 -6.35
CA SER A 43 -13.29 13.14 -6.76
C SER A 43 -13.39 11.62 -6.69
N ASP A 44 -12.30 10.90 -6.93
CA ASP A 44 -12.26 9.44 -6.94
C ASP A 44 -12.54 8.90 -5.53
N LEU A 45 -12.20 9.69 -4.51
CA LEU A 45 -12.44 9.35 -3.10
C LEU A 45 -13.87 9.63 -2.65
N THR A 46 -14.76 10.15 -3.50
CA THR A 46 -16.12 10.57 -3.10
C THR A 46 -17.23 9.58 -3.49
N VAL A 47 -16.93 8.64 -4.38
CA VAL A 47 -17.93 7.72 -4.94
C VAL A 47 -18.06 6.48 -4.06
N GLY A 48 -19.30 6.06 -3.79
CA GLY A 48 -19.58 4.80 -3.11
C GLY A 48 -19.53 4.84 -1.57
N PRO A 49 -20.11 3.83 -0.91
CA PRO A 49 -20.29 3.81 0.54
C PRO A 49 -19.04 3.39 1.32
N ARG A 50 -18.14 2.62 0.69
CA ARG A 50 -16.91 2.09 1.29
C ARG A 50 -15.80 2.14 0.25
N ILE A 51 -14.69 2.79 0.58
CA ILE A 51 -13.51 2.90 -0.27
C ILE A 51 -12.30 2.41 0.52
N VAL A 52 -11.45 1.64 -0.13
CA VAL A 52 -10.09 1.35 0.30
C VAL A 52 -9.17 1.87 -0.79
N PHE A 53 -8.18 2.66 -0.45
CA PHE A 53 -7.25 3.19 -1.43
C PHE A 53 -5.81 2.95 -1.02
N PHE A 54 -5.00 2.70 -2.04
CA PHE A 54 -3.57 2.54 -1.97
C PHE A 54 -2.91 3.70 -2.71
N GLU A 55 -1.84 4.26 -2.16
CA GLU A 55 -1.12 5.38 -2.78
C GLU A 55 0.38 5.25 -2.55
N ASP A 56 1.16 5.18 -3.64
CA ASP A 56 2.61 5.31 -3.63
C ASP A 56 3.04 6.64 -2.99
N GLN A 57 4.08 6.63 -2.15
CA GLN A 57 4.57 7.87 -1.53
C GLN A 57 5.99 8.21 -1.99
N HIS A 58 6.94 7.31 -1.72
CA HIS A 58 8.31 7.50 -2.16
C HIS A 58 9.08 6.18 -2.18
N ASP A 59 10.10 6.11 -3.01
CA ASP A 59 11.10 5.05 -2.99
C ASP A 59 12.48 5.68 -2.96
N LYS A 60 13.29 5.30 -1.97
CA LYS A 60 14.61 5.92 -1.75
C LYS A 60 15.69 4.90 -1.43
N PRO A 61 16.92 5.15 -1.90
CA PRO A 61 18.06 4.35 -1.48
C PRO A 61 18.35 4.51 0.01
N ARG A 62 18.73 3.41 0.67
CA ARG A 62 19.33 3.38 1.99
C ARG A 62 20.83 3.14 1.81
N GLY A 63 21.63 4.10 2.30
CA GLY A 63 23.06 4.24 2.06
C GLY A 63 23.88 2.95 2.01
N ASP A 64 24.75 2.90 1.01
CA ASP A 64 25.36 1.69 0.52
C ASP A 64 26.77 1.55 1.13
N GLN A 65 27.07 0.38 1.70
CA GLN A 65 28.47 -0.06 1.74
C GLN A 65 28.93 -0.28 0.29
N PRO A 66 30.10 0.24 -0.13
CA PRO A 66 30.60 0.06 -1.49
C PRO A 66 30.62 -1.42 -1.90
N GLY A 67 30.06 -1.73 -3.07
CA GLY A 67 30.10 -3.08 -3.66
C GLY A 67 28.92 -4.00 -3.30
N GLN A 68 27.98 -3.57 -2.44
CA GLN A 68 26.70 -4.26 -2.30
C GLN A 68 25.65 -3.67 -3.25
N ARG A 69 24.63 -4.47 -3.61
CA ARG A 69 23.43 -3.91 -4.24
C ARG A 69 22.82 -2.85 -3.35
N GLN A 70 22.12 -1.90 -3.94
CA GLN A 70 21.50 -0.83 -3.17
C GLN A 70 20.31 -1.39 -2.39
N LYS A 71 20.27 -1.13 -1.07
CA LYS A 71 19.07 -1.36 -0.27
C LYS A 71 18.13 -0.18 -0.51
N ARG A 72 16.82 -0.42 -0.56
CA ARG A 72 15.82 0.61 -0.79
C ARG A 72 14.72 0.54 0.27
N THR A 73 14.11 1.69 0.53
CA THR A 73 12.90 1.79 1.36
C THR A 73 11.82 2.41 0.50
N TYR A 74 10.80 1.60 0.22
CA TYR A 74 9.58 2.00 -0.45
C TYR A 74 8.51 2.35 0.59
N ALA A 75 7.75 3.42 0.37
CA ALA A 75 6.71 3.90 1.26
C ALA A 75 5.39 4.09 0.52
N PHE A 76 4.28 3.75 1.17
CA PHE A 76 2.94 3.89 0.63
C PHE A 76 1.93 4.23 1.74
N SER A 77 0.83 4.85 1.34
CA SER A 77 -0.34 5.09 2.18
C SER A 77 -1.42 4.04 1.92
N LEU A 78 -2.08 3.62 3.00
CA LEU A 78 -3.29 2.80 2.96
C LEU A 78 -4.42 3.57 3.62
N GLY A 79 -5.43 3.94 2.84
CA GLY A 79 -6.56 4.71 3.30
C GLY A 79 -7.87 3.94 3.21
N VAL A 80 -8.79 4.26 4.12
CA VAL A 80 -10.13 3.68 4.17
C VAL A 80 -11.14 4.76 4.47
N ILE A 81 -12.19 4.84 3.65
CA ILE A 81 -13.35 5.69 3.86
C ILE A 81 -14.58 4.80 4.03
N ASN A 82 -15.37 5.05 5.06
CA ASN A 82 -16.64 4.36 5.27
C ASN A 82 -17.74 5.39 5.60
N ARG A 83 -18.78 5.41 4.76
CA ARG A 83 -19.91 6.34 4.82
C ARG A 83 -21.22 5.69 5.29
N THR A 84 -21.14 4.47 5.81
CA THR A 84 -22.31 3.77 6.35
C THR A 84 -22.76 4.41 7.67
N GLU A 85 -23.91 4.00 8.19
CA GLU A 85 -24.49 4.53 9.45
C GLU A 85 -23.50 4.50 10.63
N GLN A 86 -22.59 3.52 10.66
CA GLN A 86 -21.55 3.40 11.68
C GLN A 86 -20.16 3.75 11.14
N ALA A 87 -20.07 4.88 10.44
CA ALA A 87 -18.90 5.36 9.70
C ALA A 87 -17.55 5.17 10.43
N ARG A 88 -17.46 5.54 11.72
CA ARG A 88 -16.23 5.38 12.53
C ARG A 88 -15.86 3.91 12.76
N ALA A 89 -16.81 3.09 13.17
CA ALA A 89 -16.57 1.67 13.47
C ALA A 89 -16.29 0.90 12.17
N GLY A 90 -17.04 1.19 11.12
CA GLY A 90 -16.86 0.61 9.79
C GLY A 90 -15.49 0.94 9.20
N ALA A 91 -15.07 2.21 9.22
CA ALA A 91 -13.76 2.61 8.71
C ALA A 91 -12.61 1.92 9.47
N HIS A 92 -12.74 1.76 10.79
CA HIS A 92 -11.73 1.05 11.57
C HIS A 92 -11.70 -0.46 11.27
N ALA A 93 -12.87 -1.10 11.12
CA ALA A 93 -12.96 -2.52 10.76
C ALA A 93 -12.36 -2.78 9.36
N ASP A 94 -12.73 -1.94 8.39
CA ASP A 94 -12.21 -1.99 7.03
C ASP A 94 -10.70 -1.74 7.00
N TYR A 95 -10.18 -0.77 7.79
CA TYR A 95 -8.74 -0.54 7.91
C TYR A 95 -8.00 -1.76 8.48
N ARG A 96 -8.55 -2.42 9.52
CA ARG A 96 -7.95 -3.63 10.06
C ARG A 96 -7.92 -4.78 9.06
N ALA A 97 -8.99 -4.94 8.27
CA ALA A 97 -9.05 -5.93 7.20
C ALA A 97 -8.05 -5.62 6.08
N ALA A 98 -7.94 -4.35 5.67
CA ALA A 98 -6.98 -3.90 4.68
C ALA A 98 -5.54 -4.14 5.14
N LYS A 99 -5.20 -3.77 6.39
CA LYS A 99 -3.89 -4.05 6.99
C LYS A 99 -3.54 -5.54 6.97
N LEU A 100 -4.50 -6.41 7.28
CA LEU A 100 -4.32 -7.86 7.21
C LEU A 100 -3.99 -8.30 5.78
N ALA A 101 -4.75 -7.82 4.79
CA ALA A 101 -4.51 -8.11 3.38
C ALA A 101 -3.13 -7.63 2.90
N VAL A 102 -2.70 -6.42 3.30
CA VAL A 102 -1.34 -5.93 3.00
C VAL A 102 -0.28 -6.85 3.59
N ARG A 103 -0.44 -7.30 4.84
CA ARG A 103 0.50 -8.25 5.45
C ARG A 103 0.51 -9.58 4.70
N ASP A 104 -0.64 -10.09 4.30
CA ASP A 104 -0.74 -11.38 3.61
C ASP A 104 -0.18 -11.31 2.16
N SER A 105 -0.08 -10.10 1.58
CA SER A 105 0.60 -9.86 0.29
C SER A 105 2.12 -10.10 0.32
N LEU A 106 2.74 -10.16 1.50
CA LEU A 106 4.19 -10.32 1.67
C LEU A 106 4.76 -11.52 0.93
N ALA A 107 4.03 -12.63 0.89
CA ALA A 107 4.45 -13.83 0.17
C ALA A 107 4.56 -13.57 -1.33
N ALA A 108 3.61 -12.84 -1.92
CA ALA A 108 3.63 -12.46 -3.33
C ALA A 108 4.71 -11.41 -3.63
N ILE A 109 4.91 -10.44 -2.74
CA ILE A 109 5.98 -9.44 -2.85
C ILE A 109 7.36 -10.13 -2.88
N ASN A 110 7.59 -11.08 -1.97
CA ASN A 110 8.86 -11.80 -1.87
C ASN A 110 9.18 -12.70 -3.09
N GLN A 111 8.21 -12.99 -3.95
CA GLN A 111 8.46 -13.66 -5.23
C GLN A 111 9.01 -12.70 -6.30
N ARG A 112 8.93 -11.38 -6.08
CA ARG A 112 9.33 -10.33 -7.03
C ARG A 112 10.58 -9.58 -6.59
N VAL A 113 10.71 -9.34 -5.29
CA VAL A 113 11.81 -8.59 -4.68
C VAL A 113 12.30 -9.30 -3.43
N ARG A 114 13.50 -8.97 -2.95
CA ARG A 114 14.02 -9.52 -1.69
C ARG A 114 13.73 -8.55 -0.55
N ALA A 115 12.85 -8.94 0.38
CA ALA A 115 12.67 -8.19 1.63
C ALA A 115 13.96 -8.11 2.46
N GLU A 116 14.16 -7.00 3.15
CA GLU A 116 15.32 -6.72 3.99
C GLU A 116 14.91 -6.16 5.35
N GLY A 117 15.81 -6.28 6.34
CA GLY A 117 15.58 -5.72 7.68
C GLY A 117 14.25 -6.19 8.31
N SER A 118 13.43 -5.24 8.74
CA SER A 118 12.12 -5.51 9.35
C SER A 118 11.02 -5.85 8.34
N GLY A 119 11.30 -5.80 7.03
CA GLY A 119 10.30 -6.02 5.98
C GLY A 119 9.26 -4.91 5.95
N LEU A 120 7.97 -5.30 5.94
CA LEU A 120 6.83 -4.37 5.96
C LEU A 120 6.58 -3.84 7.38
N VAL A 121 6.55 -2.53 7.53
CA VAL A 121 6.34 -1.83 8.80
C VAL A 121 5.23 -0.81 8.65
N GLU A 122 4.25 -0.84 9.55
CA GLU A 122 3.26 0.24 9.72
C GLU A 122 3.88 1.34 10.58
N GLY A 123 3.82 2.57 10.09
CA GLY A 123 4.19 3.78 10.81
C GLY A 123 2.99 4.44 11.47
N GLU A 124 2.79 5.71 11.18
CA GLU A 124 1.70 6.51 11.75
C GLU A 124 0.34 6.11 11.17
N VAL A 125 -0.68 6.05 12.03
CA VAL A 125 -2.09 5.90 11.65
C VAL A 125 -2.88 7.13 12.09
N ARG A 126 -3.54 7.79 11.14
CA ARG A 126 -4.36 8.99 11.33
C ARG A 126 -5.84 8.68 11.13
N PHE A 127 -6.70 9.30 11.92
CA PHE A 127 -8.16 9.09 11.89
C PHE A 127 -8.94 10.29 11.36
N ARG A 128 -8.23 11.34 10.92
CA ARG A 128 -8.78 12.56 10.33
C ARG A 128 -7.74 13.16 9.39
N LEU A 129 -8.16 13.54 8.19
CA LEU A 129 -7.40 14.46 7.35
C LEU A 129 -7.99 15.85 7.53
N GLU A 130 -7.15 16.82 7.85
CA GLU A 130 -7.56 18.21 7.88
C GLU A 130 -7.95 18.65 6.46
N ASN A 131 -9.07 19.38 6.34
CA ASN A 131 -9.56 19.96 5.09
C ASN A 131 -10.10 18.98 4.02
N ILE A 132 -10.36 17.71 4.35
CA ILE A 132 -11.09 16.78 3.46
C ILE A 132 -12.36 16.29 4.16
N ASP A 133 -13.52 16.75 3.67
CA ASP A 133 -14.79 16.14 4.04
C ASP A 133 -15.04 14.92 3.14
N VAL A 134 -14.90 13.74 3.72
CA VAL A 134 -15.20 12.48 3.03
C VAL A 134 -16.64 12.01 3.27
N GLY A 135 -17.46 12.76 4.02
CA GLY A 135 -18.85 12.41 4.34
C GLY A 135 -18.98 11.17 5.24
N GLY A 136 -17.92 10.79 5.96
CA GLY A 136 -17.87 9.54 6.73
C GLY A 136 -16.61 9.41 7.60
N GLY A 137 -16.33 8.19 8.04
CA GLY A 137 -15.14 7.84 8.81
C GLY A 137 -13.95 7.62 7.90
N LEU A 138 -12.78 8.09 8.31
CA LEU A 138 -11.53 7.98 7.56
C LEU A 138 -10.44 7.41 8.48
N VAL A 139 -9.70 6.43 7.96
CA VAL A 139 -8.46 5.96 8.58
C VAL A 139 -7.38 5.94 7.50
N LEU A 140 -6.20 6.47 7.81
CA LEU A 140 -5.04 6.54 6.92
C LEU A 140 -3.81 6.01 7.66
N GLY A 141 -3.21 4.95 7.14
CA GLY A 141 -1.95 4.41 7.62
C GLY A 141 -0.81 4.65 6.65
N MET A 142 0.36 4.97 7.17
CA MET A 142 1.61 5.01 6.39
C MET A 142 2.37 3.71 6.60
N PHE A 143 2.89 3.13 5.53
CA PHE A 143 3.68 1.90 5.56
C PHE A 143 5.01 2.09 4.86
N THR A 144 6.00 1.30 5.29
CA THR A 144 7.29 1.21 4.62
C THR A 144 7.66 -0.26 4.40
N PHE A 145 8.38 -0.51 3.31
CA PHE A 145 8.90 -1.82 2.95
C PHE A 145 10.36 -1.69 2.51
N ASP A 146 11.23 -2.33 3.27
CA ASP A 146 12.66 -2.40 2.97
C ASP A 146 12.95 -3.56 2.01
N TYR A 147 13.64 -3.30 0.90
CA TYR A 147 13.89 -4.31 -0.13
C TYR A 147 15.21 -4.12 -0.89
N ARG A 148 15.56 -5.11 -1.72
CA ARG A 148 16.55 -5.04 -2.79
C ARG A 148 15.94 -5.50 -4.11
N ASP A 149 16.42 -4.90 -5.20
CA ASP A 149 16.05 -5.35 -6.54
C ASP A 149 16.45 -6.82 -6.77
N PRO A 150 15.64 -7.57 -7.55
CA PRO A 150 15.91 -8.97 -7.89
C PRO A 150 17.23 -9.15 -8.66
N ASP A 151 17.70 -10.40 -8.71
CA ASP A 151 18.98 -10.77 -9.34
C ASP A 151 19.09 -10.49 -10.83
#